data_AF-A0A7K3Z6U3-F1
#
_entry.id   AF-A0A7K3Z6U3-F1
#
_cell.length_a   1.000
_cell.length_b   1.000
_cell.length_c   1.000
_cell.angle_alpha   90.00
_cell.angle_beta   90.00
_cell.angle_gamma   90.00
#
_symmetry.space_group_name_H-M   'P 1'
#
loop_
_entity.id
_entity.type
_entity.pdbx_description
1 polymer ?
#
loop_
_entity_poly.entity_id
_entity_poly.type
_entity_poly.pdbx_seq_one_letter_code
_entity_poly.pdbx_strand_id
1 'polypeptide(L)' 'SNATAGTAALPASQQTLTITNSNVTDQSLIYITPTSNTYNKVIYVKGKTGHNNMTPGSFTVSINSPIPYPIEFNWWIIN' A
#
# COMPACT_ATOMS: atom_id res chain seq x y z
N SER A 1 -7.96 -15.88 -10.31
CA SER A 1 -6.63 -15.26 -10.20
C SER A 1 -6.26 -15.25 -8.72
N ASN A 2 -5.09 -15.78 -8.33
CA ASN A 2 -4.61 -15.75 -6.93
C ASN A 2 -3.95 -14.40 -6.55
N ALA A 3 -3.99 -13.42 -7.46
CA ALA A 3 -3.44 -12.10 -7.25
C ALA A 3 -4.42 -11.00 -7.69
N THR A 4 -4.41 -9.89 -6.95
CA THR A 4 -5.10 -8.64 -7.28
C THR A 4 -4.06 -7.53 -7.29
N ALA A 5 -4.11 -6.64 -8.30
CA ALA A 5 -3.14 -5.56 -8.44
C ALA A 5 -3.83 -4.23 -8.71
N GLY A 6 -3.10 -3.14 -8.48
CA GLY A 6 -3.56 -1.81 -8.82
C GLY A 6 -2.47 -0.76 -8.61
N THR A 7 -2.88 0.50 -8.67
CA THR A 7 -2.03 1.66 -8.51
C THR A 7 -2.51 2.52 -7.35
N ALA A 8 -1.62 3.32 -6.78
CA ALA A 8 -1.96 4.33 -5.79
C ALA A 8 -0.88 5.42 -5.74
N ALA A 9 -1.18 6.51 -5.05
CA ALA A 9 -0.23 7.58 -4.77
C ALA A 9 -0.24 7.93 -3.29
N LEU A 10 0.91 7.81 -2.62
CA LEU A 10 1.09 8.39 -1.29
C LEU A 10 1.12 9.92 -1.45
N PRO A 11 0.15 10.67 -0.92
CA PRO A 11 0.06 12.10 -1.19
C PRO A 11 1.26 12.88 -0.64
N ALA A 12 1.53 14.04 -1.24
CA ALA A 12 2.55 14.96 -0.74
C ALA A 12 2.32 15.28 0.75
N SER A 13 3.42 15.39 1.50
CA SER A 13 3.44 15.69 2.93
C SER A 13 2.72 14.67 3.82
N GLN A 14 2.25 13.54 3.29
CA GLN A 14 1.71 12.43 4.06
C GLN A 14 2.79 11.37 4.34
N GLN A 15 2.76 10.80 5.54
CA GLN A 15 3.65 9.71 5.90
C GLN A 15 3.06 8.34 5.54
N THR A 16 1.73 8.25 5.48
CA THR A 16 1.01 6.98 5.33
C THR A 16 -0.17 7.11 4.38
N LEU A 17 -0.48 6.02 3.70
CA LEU A 17 -1.71 5.83 2.95
C LEU A 17 -2.28 4.44 3.28
N THR A 18 -3.54 4.38 3.68
CA THR A 18 -4.26 3.10 3.86
C THR A 18 -5.12 2.84 2.63
N ILE A 19 -4.98 1.65 2.05
CA ILE A 19 -5.75 1.18 0.90
C ILE A 19 -6.67 0.07 1.39
N THR A 20 -7.97 0.26 1.18
CA THR A 20 -9.01 -0.72 1.49
C THR A 20 -9.23 -1.63 0.28
N ASN A 21 -9.18 -2.95 0.50
CA ASN A 21 -9.43 -3.94 -0.54
C ASN A 21 -9.92 -5.25 0.10
N SER A 22 -11.08 -5.74 -0.35
CA SER A 22 -11.71 -6.97 0.17
C SER A 22 -10.91 -8.25 -0.08
N ASN A 23 -9.93 -8.23 -0.98
CA ASN A 23 -9.07 -9.38 -1.25
C ASN A 23 -7.93 -9.54 -0.23
N VAL A 24 -7.72 -8.59 0.70
CA VAL A 24 -6.70 -8.72 1.74
C VAL A 24 -7.18 -9.68 2.82
N THR A 25 -6.35 -10.66 3.15
CA THR A 25 -6.48 -11.59 4.28
C THR A 25 -5.29 -11.43 5.22
N ASP A 26 -5.35 -12.05 6.40
CA ASP A 26 -4.20 -12.05 7.32
C ASP A 26 -2.98 -12.78 6.73
N GLN A 27 -3.20 -13.69 5.78
CA GLN A 27 -2.15 -14.44 5.08
C GLN A 27 -1.64 -13.76 3.81
N SER A 28 -2.29 -12.70 3.32
CA SER A 28 -1.88 -12.05 2.07
C SER A 28 -0.44 -11.55 2.12
N LEU A 29 0.31 -11.76 1.05
CA LEU A 29 1.54 -11.03 0.79
C LEU A 29 1.20 -9.76 0.00
N ILE A 30 1.82 -8.65 0.39
CA ILE A 30 1.59 -7.34 -0.23
C ILE A 30 2.91 -6.80 -0.71
N TYR A 31 2.99 -6.55 -2.01
CA TYR A 31 4.16 -5.99 -2.68
C TYR A 31 3.82 -4.61 -3.22
N ILE A 32 4.81 -3.71 -3.16
CA ILE A 32 4.70 -2.38 -3.76
C ILE A 32 5.97 -2.09 -4.57
N THR A 33 5.79 -1.36 -5.68
CA THR A 33 6.90 -0.90 -6.52
C THR A 33 6.66 0.57 -6.86
N PRO A 34 7.54 1.49 -6.46
CA PRO A 34 7.45 2.89 -6.86
C PRO A 34 7.46 3.03 -8.38
N THR A 35 6.62 3.92 -8.90
CA THR A 35 6.59 4.31 -10.32
C THR A 35 6.99 5.78 -10.52
N SER A 36 7.11 6.55 -9.43
CA SER A 36 7.69 7.89 -9.44
C SER A 36 8.98 7.97 -8.61
N ASN A 37 9.67 9.10 -8.67
CA ASN A 37 10.87 9.35 -7.88
C ASN A 37 10.51 9.38 -6.38
N THR A 38 11.21 8.58 -5.57
CA THR A 38 10.99 8.53 -4.12
C THR A 38 11.88 9.49 -3.34
N TYR A 39 12.73 10.26 -4.01
CA TYR A 39 13.65 11.24 -3.41
C TYR A 39 14.53 10.60 -2.32
N ASN A 40 15.09 9.44 -2.63
CA ASN A 40 15.91 8.64 -1.72
C ASN A 40 15.17 8.27 -0.42
N LYS A 41 13.84 8.13 -0.48
CA LYS A 41 13.02 7.57 0.60
C LYS A 41 12.57 6.16 0.24
N VAL A 42 12.59 5.29 1.23
CA VAL A 42 12.07 3.93 1.09
C VAL A 42 10.58 3.98 1.40
N ILE A 43 9.76 3.59 0.43
CA ILE A 43 8.34 3.30 0.62
C ILE A 43 8.18 1.81 0.94
N TYR A 44 7.37 1.50 1.94
CA TYR A 44 7.21 0.13 2.44
C TYR A 44 5.78 -0.13 2.92
N VAL A 45 5.39 -1.41 3.01
CA VAL A 45 4.14 -1.82 3.64
C VAL A 45 4.33 -1.80 5.16
N LYS A 46 3.64 -0.88 5.84
CA LYS A 46 3.69 -0.70 7.30
C LYS A 46 2.88 -1.77 8.04
N GLY A 47 1.80 -2.25 7.45
CA GLY A 47 0.94 -3.25 8.05
C GLY A 47 -0.27 -3.59 7.19
N LYS A 48 -1.01 -4.63 7.58
CA LYS A 48 -2.25 -5.06 6.93
C LYS A 48 -3.24 -5.61 7.95
N THR A 49 -4.51 -5.58 7.60
CA THR A 49 -5.61 -6.21 8.34
C THR A 49 -6.43 -7.02 7.35
N GLY A 50 -6.61 -8.32 7.59
CA GLY A 50 -7.47 -9.15 6.78
C GLY A 50 -8.93 -8.71 6.82
N HIS A 51 -9.66 -8.98 5.74
CA HIS A 51 -11.10 -8.78 5.73
C HIS A 51 -11.79 -9.74 6.71
N ASN A 52 -12.98 -9.35 7.14
CA ASN A 52 -13.90 -10.21 7.86
C ASN A 52 -15.33 -9.97 7.36
N ASN A 53 -16.32 -10.59 8.00
CA ASN A 53 -17.72 -10.51 7.58
C ASN A 53 -18.34 -9.10 7.69
N MET A 54 -17.69 -8.16 8.37
CA MET A 54 -18.21 -6.82 8.65
C MET A 54 -17.37 -5.70 8.03
N THR A 55 -16.06 -5.91 7.84
CA THR A 55 -15.12 -4.89 7.37
C THR A 55 -14.24 -5.40 6.23
N PRO A 56 -14.08 -4.64 5.14
CA PRO A 56 -13.11 -4.98 4.10
C PRO A 56 -11.70 -4.97 4.67
N GLY A 57 -10.83 -5.80 4.10
CA GLY A 57 -9.42 -5.83 4.46
C GLY A 57 -8.72 -4.55 4.02
N SER A 58 -7.53 -4.31 4.55
CA SER A 58 -6.76 -3.11 4.24
C SER A 58 -5.28 -3.32 4.42
N PHE A 59 -4.49 -2.45 3.80
CA PHE A 59 -3.06 -2.36 4.05
C PHE A 59 -2.60 -0.91 4.05
N THR A 60 -1.59 -0.63 4.85
CA THR A 60 -1.02 0.70 4.99
C THR A 60 0.38 0.72 4.39
N VAL A 61 0.60 1.66 3.49
CA VAL A 61 1.91 1.98 2.91
C VAL A 61 2.46 3.21 3.63
N SER A 62 3.78 3.26 3.84
CA SER A 62 4.42 4.36 4.56
C SER A 62 5.83 4.68 4.06
N ILE A 63 6.31 5.89 4.39
CA ILE A 63 7.69 6.34 4.25
C ILE A 63 8.20 6.87 5.59
N ASN A 64 9.51 6.85 5.82
CA ASN A 64 10.07 7.30 7.10
C ASN A 64 9.90 8.81 7.35
N SER A 65 9.99 9.63 6.31
CA SER A 65 9.85 11.09 6.40
C SER A 65 9.00 11.60 5.24
N PRO A 66 7.95 12.40 5.49
CA PRO A 66 7.16 13.02 4.43
C PRO A 66 8.02 13.84 3.46
N ILE A 67 7.61 13.87 2.19
CA ILE A 67 8.24 14.69 1.15
C ILE A 67 7.18 15.56 0.46
N PRO A 68 7.53 16.72 -0.12
CA PRO A 68 6.55 17.65 -0.68
C PRO A 68 6.03 17.23 -2.07
N TYR A 69 6.24 15.99 -2.47
CA TYR A 69 5.81 15.43 -3.75
C TYR A 69 5.06 14.11 -3.51
N PRO A 70 4.03 13.79 -4.31
CA PRO A 70 3.40 12.49 -4.23
C PRO A 70 4.35 11.38 -4.70
N ILE A 71 4.25 10.20 -4.08
CA ILE A 71 4.92 8.99 -4.54
C ILE A 71 3.89 8.06 -5.16
N GLU A 72 3.99 7.85 -6.46
CA GLU A 72 3.16 6.89 -7.19
C GLU A 72 3.77 5.49 -7.08
N PHE A 73 2.93 4.48 -6.96
CA PHE A 73 3.36 3.10 -6.89
C PHE A 73 2.30 2.12 -7.42
N ASN A 74 2.79 0.99 -7.93
CA ASN A 74 2.00 -0.21 -8.15
C ASN A 74 1.93 -1.03 -6.86
N TRP A 75 0.85 -1.78 -6.67
CA TRP A 75 0.72 -2.76 -5.59
C TRP A 75 0.13 -4.08 -6.08
N TRP A 76 0.52 -5.17 -5.42
CA TRP A 76 0.00 -6.52 -5.65
C TRP A 76 -0.35 -7.17 -4.31
N ILE A 77 -1.53 -7.78 -4.25
CA ILE A 77 -2.00 -8.66 -3.17
C ILE A 77 -1.92 -10.07 -3.72
N ILE A 78 -1.20 -10.96 -3.04
CA ILE A 78 -1.13 -12.39 -3.33
C ILE A 78 -1.72 -13.13 -2.14
N ASN A 79 -2.66 -14.04 -2.38
CA ASN A 79 -3.28 -14.91 -1.38
C ASN A 79 -2.79 -16.34 -1.49
#